data_AF-A0A838DWD8-F1
#
_entry.id   AF-A0A838DWD8-F1
#
_cell.length_a   1.000
_cell.length_b   1.000
_cell.length_c   1.000
_cell.angle_alpha   90.00
_cell.angle_beta   90.00
_cell.angle_gamma   90.00
#
_symmetry.space_group_name_H-M   'P 1'
#
loop_
_entity.id
_entity.type
_entity.pdbx_description
1 polymer ?
#
loop_
_entity_poly.entity_id
_entity_poly.type
_entity_poly.pdbx_seq_one_letter_code
_entity_poly.pdbx_strand_id
1 'polypeptide(L)'
;MLRAGASVPPGFALTTDAYRAMLLSDGVQQHIHTLLGQIIPNDVASEEAASHAIRSLIELTPIPAGIEAAIRGAYAALCERVGVPDMPVAVRSSATAEDLPDASFAGQQDTFLWIIGADAVLEHIRKCWASLFTTRAIAYRNDRHIPHEQVLMSVAVQKMVNAKAAGVAMTLNPQNGDRSKIVIEANWGLGETVVSGTVTPDNFVVDKVLLEVIKRTISVKTLQLVVEVDKQGVVERPISGEQQMQPSLTDDEVLAVARVAKQAEQHYGTPQDIEWAIDADLPPSKNVALLQSRPETVWSQKAAPQPANKATYQVGIQSMLHTLLNPLHSKGGETRSKVAPQQISTTLNIQEQAEH
;
A
#
# COMPACT_ATOMS: atom_id res chain seq x y z
N MET A 1 12.60 0.90 -11.03
CA MET A 1 11.72 0.06 -11.89
C MET A 1 11.93 0.19 -13.40
N LEU A 2 11.78 1.35 -14.06
CA LEU A 2 12.01 1.47 -15.52
C LEU A 2 13.39 0.96 -15.96
N ARG A 3 14.46 1.34 -15.25
CA ARG A 3 15.83 0.83 -15.48
C ARG A 3 15.99 -0.66 -15.20
N ALA A 4 15.11 -1.24 -14.40
CA ALA A 4 15.12 -2.65 -14.07
C ALA A 4 14.37 -3.50 -15.12
N GLY A 5 13.71 -2.87 -16.11
CA GLY A 5 13.00 -3.57 -17.20
C GLY A 5 11.53 -3.84 -16.94
N ALA A 6 10.94 -3.33 -15.85
CA ALA A 6 9.51 -3.44 -15.61
C ALA A 6 8.72 -2.47 -16.51
N SER A 7 7.55 -2.90 -16.97
CA SER A 7 6.61 -2.05 -17.70
C SER A 7 5.95 -1.09 -16.71
N VAL A 8 6.36 0.18 -16.75
CA VAL A 8 5.76 1.26 -15.95
C VAL A 8 5.16 2.26 -16.92
N PRO A 9 3.88 2.65 -16.76
CA PRO A 9 3.27 3.62 -17.65
C PRO A 9 4.05 4.94 -17.66
N PRO A 10 4.27 5.54 -18.84
CA PRO A 10 5.01 6.78 -18.95
C PRO A 10 4.29 7.92 -18.21
N GLY A 11 5.07 8.83 -17.64
CA GLY A 11 4.55 9.99 -16.91
C GLY A 11 5.63 11.02 -16.63
N PHE A 12 5.32 11.93 -15.71
CA PHE A 12 6.24 12.88 -15.10
C PHE A 12 5.84 13.12 -13.64
N ALA A 13 6.74 13.71 -12.85
CA ALA A 13 6.47 14.06 -11.46
C ALA A 13 6.80 15.54 -11.24
N LEU A 14 5.93 16.21 -10.50
CA LEU A 14 6.19 17.53 -9.94
C LEU A 14 7.03 17.36 -8.70
N THR A 15 8.13 18.09 -8.61
CA THR A 15 8.98 18.08 -7.43
C THR A 15 8.30 18.84 -6.28
N THR A 16 8.75 18.57 -5.06
CA THR A 16 8.33 19.30 -3.86
C THR A 16 8.67 20.80 -3.93
N ASP A 17 9.60 21.21 -4.79
CA ASP A 17 9.91 22.63 -5.02
C ASP A 17 8.76 23.37 -5.70
N ALA A 18 7.99 22.70 -6.56
CA ALA A 18 6.82 23.30 -7.18
C ALA A 18 5.74 23.62 -6.14
N TYR A 19 5.52 22.69 -5.20
CA TYR A 19 4.62 22.90 -4.06
C TYR A 19 5.12 24.03 -3.15
N ARG A 20 6.42 24.05 -2.82
CA ARG A 20 7.03 25.12 -2.01
C ARG A 20 6.88 26.48 -2.67
N ALA A 21 7.09 26.58 -3.98
CA ALA A 21 6.93 27.82 -4.72
C ALA A 21 5.47 28.32 -4.71
N MET A 22 4.49 27.42 -4.77
CA MET A 22 3.07 27.77 -4.59
C MET A 22 2.80 28.31 -3.19
N LEU A 23 3.31 27.66 -2.14
CA LEU A 23 3.12 28.15 -0.76
C LEU A 23 3.73 29.54 -0.52
N LEU A 24 4.87 29.81 -1.15
CA LEU A 24 5.56 31.11 -1.05
C LEU A 24 4.93 32.20 -1.93
N SER A 25 4.02 31.84 -2.83
CA SER A 25 3.30 32.79 -3.66
C SER A 25 2.18 33.48 -2.87
N ASP A 26 1.97 34.76 -3.14
CA ASP A 26 0.81 35.55 -2.69
C ASP A 26 0.42 35.43 -1.21
N GLY A 27 1.40 35.21 -0.31
CA GLY A 27 1.17 35.12 1.13
C GLY A 27 0.44 33.85 1.59
N VAL A 28 0.28 32.84 0.72
CA VAL A 28 -0.48 31.62 0.99
C VAL A 28 0.00 30.93 2.26
N GLN A 29 1.31 30.75 2.43
CA GLN A 29 1.88 30.15 3.63
C GLN A 29 1.46 30.86 4.93
N GLN A 30 1.45 32.20 4.93
CA GLN A 30 1.07 32.98 6.11
C GLN A 30 -0.42 32.85 6.42
N HIS A 31 -1.28 32.80 5.40
CA HIS A 31 -2.70 32.55 5.58
C HIS A 31 -2.98 31.15 6.13
N ILE A 32 -2.30 30.13 5.60
CA ILE A 32 -2.41 28.75 6.11
C ILE A 32 -2.00 28.70 7.58
N HIS A 33 -0.86 29.30 7.95
CA HIS A 33 -0.38 29.34 9.33
C HIS A 33 -1.39 30.02 10.26
N THR A 34 -2.01 31.12 9.81
CA THR A 34 -3.05 31.84 10.57
C THR A 34 -4.28 30.97 10.79
N LEU A 35 -4.76 30.26 9.76
CA LEU A 35 -5.92 29.38 9.85
C LEU A 35 -5.65 28.17 10.77
N LEU A 36 -4.45 27.57 10.70
CA LEU A 36 -4.05 26.50 11.60
C LEU A 36 -3.98 26.97 13.06
N GLY A 37 -3.49 28.20 13.31
CA GLY A 37 -3.43 28.78 14.65
C GLY A 37 -4.79 29.11 15.27
N GLN A 38 -5.88 29.07 14.49
CA GLN A 38 -7.25 29.27 14.97
C GLN A 38 -7.95 27.97 15.38
N ILE A 39 -7.32 26.81 15.17
CA ILE A 39 -7.87 25.51 15.54
C ILE A 39 -7.96 25.43 17.07
N ILE A 40 -9.15 25.11 17.57
CA ILE A 40 -9.40 24.91 18.99
C ILE A 40 -9.09 23.44 19.31
N PRO A 41 -8.18 23.13 20.25
CA PRO A 41 -7.85 21.75 20.58
C PRO A 41 -9.08 20.92 21.00
N ASN A 42 -9.19 19.71 20.44
CA ASN A 42 -10.32 18.80 20.64
C ASN A 42 -11.69 19.31 20.14
N ASP A 43 -11.72 20.33 19.29
CA ASP A 43 -12.95 20.77 18.61
C ASP A 43 -12.90 20.41 17.13
N VAL A 44 -13.59 19.32 16.80
CA VAL A 44 -13.72 18.80 15.43
C VAL A 44 -14.30 19.84 14.47
N ALA A 45 -15.24 20.67 14.93
CA ALA A 45 -15.85 21.68 14.07
C ALA A 45 -14.83 22.76 13.67
N SER A 46 -13.95 23.16 14.59
CA SER A 46 -12.87 24.11 14.28
C SER A 46 -11.84 23.51 13.32
N GLU A 47 -11.50 22.23 13.46
CA GLU A 47 -10.58 21.53 12.55
C GLU A 47 -11.17 21.40 11.14
N GLU A 48 -12.46 21.05 11.04
CA GLU A 48 -13.16 20.97 9.76
C GLU A 48 -13.25 22.33 9.07
N ALA A 49 -13.54 23.40 9.81
CA ALA A 49 -13.60 24.76 9.26
C ALA A 49 -12.22 25.21 8.73
N ALA A 50 -11.15 25.00 9.51
CA ALA A 50 -9.79 25.33 9.10
C ALA A 50 -9.34 24.50 7.88
N SER A 51 -9.59 23.19 7.91
CA SER A 51 -9.37 22.26 6.79
C SER A 51 -10.05 22.76 5.51
N HIS A 52 -11.35 23.07 5.57
CA HIS A 52 -12.10 23.55 4.42
C HIS A 52 -11.55 24.88 3.88
N ALA A 53 -11.24 25.83 4.76
CA ALA A 53 -10.71 27.14 4.37
C ALA A 53 -9.33 27.03 3.70
N ILE A 54 -8.42 26.24 4.28
CA ILE A 54 -7.07 26.03 3.74
C ILE A 54 -7.12 25.33 2.38
N ARG A 55 -7.94 24.29 2.26
CA ARG A 55 -8.10 23.56 0.99
C ARG A 55 -8.63 24.47 -0.11
N SER A 56 -9.68 25.25 0.20
CA SER A 56 -10.24 26.22 -0.74
C SER A 56 -9.21 27.27 -1.17
N LEU A 57 -8.40 27.77 -0.23
CA LEU A 57 -7.30 28.69 -0.54
C LEU A 57 -6.31 28.07 -1.53
N ILE A 58 -5.85 26.84 -1.29
CA ILE A 58 -4.88 26.17 -2.18
C ILE A 58 -5.49 25.89 -3.56
N GLU A 59 -6.74 25.42 -3.60
CA GLU A 59 -7.43 25.08 -4.86
C GLU A 59 -7.68 26.33 -5.74
N LEU A 60 -7.93 27.49 -5.14
CA LEU A 60 -8.15 28.76 -5.83
C LEU A 60 -6.86 29.52 -6.16
N THR A 61 -5.74 29.18 -5.50
CA THR A 61 -4.45 29.83 -5.75
C THR A 61 -3.93 29.46 -7.14
N PRO A 62 -3.60 30.43 -8.00
CA PRO A 62 -2.95 30.16 -9.28
C PRO A 62 -1.58 29.52 -9.09
N ILE A 63 -1.24 28.56 -9.96
CA ILE A 63 0.12 28.00 -9.98
C ILE A 63 1.06 29.07 -10.57
N PRO A 64 2.25 29.32 -10.01
CA PRO A 64 3.19 30.28 -10.56
C PRO A 64 3.46 30.01 -12.05
N ALA A 65 3.42 31.06 -12.89
CA ALA A 65 3.39 30.93 -14.35
C ALA A 65 4.51 30.06 -14.95
N GLY A 66 5.72 30.12 -14.39
CA GLY A 66 6.83 29.28 -14.84
C GLY A 66 6.62 27.79 -14.58
N ILE A 67 6.00 27.45 -13.44
CA ILE A 67 5.65 26.07 -13.07
C ILE A 67 4.47 25.60 -13.92
N GLU A 68 3.45 26.45 -14.09
CA GLU A 68 2.31 26.14 -14.96
C GLU A 68 2.77 25.81 -16.39
N ALA A 69 3.63 26.64 -16.98
CA ALA A 69 4.19 26.41 -18.30
C ALA A 69 4.97 25.09 -18.38
N ALA A 70 5.75 24.75 -17.35
CA ALA A 70 6.48 23.50 -17.28
C ALA A 70 5.55 22.28 -17.21
N ILE A 71 4.47 22.35 -16.42
CA ILE A 71 3.46 21.28 -16.32
C ILE A 71 2.77 21.07 -17.67
N ARG A 72 2.32 22.16 -18.32
CA ARG A 72 1.69 22.10 -19.64
C ARG A 72 2.62 21.49 -20.68
N GLY A 73 3.89 21.91 -20.69
CA GLY A 73 4.92 21.36 -21.57
C GLY A 73 5.17 19.87 -21.33
N ALA A 74 5.26 19.43 -20.07
CA ALA A 74 5.45 18.03 -19.73
C ALA A 74 4.24 17.16 -20.12
N TYR A 75 3.02 17.67 -19.94
CA TYR A 75 1.80 16.98 -20.38
C TYR A 75 1.73 16.86 -21.90
N ALA A 76 2.03 17.93 -22.63
CA ALA A 76 2.10 17.91 -24.10
C ALA A 76 3.14 16.91 -24.61
N ALA A 77 4.35 16.91 -24.03
CA ALA A 77 5.40 15.96 -24.38
C ALA A 77 5.02 14.50 -24.06
N LEU A 78 4.25 14.26 -22.98
CA LEU A 78 3.69 12.94 -22.68
C LEU A 78 2.70 12.50 -23.77
N CYS A 79 1.78 13.37 -24.18
CA CYS A 79 0.81 13.10 -25.25
C CYS A 79 1.52 12.78 -26.57
N GLU A 80 2.53 13.57 -26.95
CA GLU A 80 3.34 13.34 -28.15
C GLU A 80 4.09 12.01 -28.09
N ARG A 81 4.75 11.71 -26.97
CA ARG A 81 5.50 10.45 -26.77
C ARG A 81 4.60 9.21 -26.90
N VAL A 82 3.36 9.30 -26.44
CA VAL A 82 2.39 8.19 -26.53
C VAL A 82 1.67 8.17 -27.89
N GLY A 83 1.67 9.29 -28.62
CA GLY A 83 1.00 9.42 -29.91
C GLY A 83 -0.51 9.57 -29.81
N VAL A 84 -1.03 10.04 -28.67
CA VAL A 84 -2.46 10.23 -28.43
C VAL A 84 -2.69 11.65 -27.92
N PRO A 85 -3.51 12.47 -28.62
CA PRO A 85 -3.87 13.80 -28.14
C PRO A 85 -4.71 13.69 -26.87
N ASP A 86 -4.51 14.65 -25.95
CA ASP A 86 -5.24 14.71 -24.68
C ASP A 86 -5.28 13.36 -23.95
N MET A 87 -4.11 12.71 -23.85
CA MET A 87 -3.95 11.42 -23.20
C MET A 87 -4.52 11.46 -21.77
N PRO A 88 -5.47 10.58 -21.41
CA PRO A 88 -5.95 10.46 -20.04
C PRO A 88 -4.82 10.08 -19.09
N VAL A 89 -4.73 10.79 -17.96
CA VAL A 89 -3.72 10.57 -16.93
C VAL A 89 -4.34 10.36 -15.55
N ALA A 90 -3.63 9.61 -14.71
CA ALA A 90 -3.81 9.63 -13.27
C ALA A 90 -2.95 10.74 -12.67
N VAL A 91 -3.52 11.51 -11.74
CA VAL A 91 -2.82 12.52 -10.94
C VAL A 91 -2.82 12.02 -9.51
N ARG A 92 -1.63 11.68 -9.01
CA ARG A 92 -1.41 10.99 -7.72
C ARG A 92 -0.55 11.84 -6.81
N SER A 93 -1.03 12.04 -5.61
CA SER A 93 -0.26 12.63 -4.52
C SER A 93 0.89 11.71 -4.10
N SER A 94 2.00 12.31 -3.68
CA SER A 94 3.16 11.61 -3.12
C SER A 94 3.85 12.50 -2.09
N ALA A 95 3.46 12.41 -0.83
CA ALA A 95 4.02 13.26 0.23
C ALA A 95 5.33 12.70 0.81
N THR A 96 6.21 13.60 1.22
CA THR A 96 7.54 13.23 1.77
C THR A 96 7.51 12.39 3.03
N ALA A 97 6.37 12.35 3.73
CA ALA A 97 6.20 11.63 4.98
C ALA A 97 5.47 10.29 4.83
N GLU A 98 5.01 9.90 3.64
CA GLU A 98 4.17 8.70 3.43
C GLU A 98 4.86 7.38 3.79
N ASP A 99 6.18 7.32 3.59
CA ASP A 99 7.01 6.12 3.75
C ASP A 99 7.84 6.13 5.05
N LEU A 100 7.57 7.06 5.98
CA LEU A 100 8.25 7.06 7.27
C LEU A 100 7.83 5.82 8.08
N PRO A 101 8.78 5.05 8.66
CA PRO A 101 8.48 3.80 9.36
C PRO A 101 7.39 3.92 10.43
N ASP A 102 7.30 5.07 11.10
CA ASP A 102 6.33 5.34 12.19
C ASP A 102 5.11 6.18 11.75
N ALA A 103 5.07 6.60 10.48
CA ALA A 103 4.05 7.47 9.93
C ALA A 103 3.60 7.01 8.53
N SER A 104 3.02 5.82 8.46
CA SER A 104 2.28 5.39 7.28
C SER A 104 1.02 6.27 7.12
N PHE A 105 1.09 7.27 6.25
CA PHE A 105 -0.09 8.01 5.74
C PHE A 105 -0.88 7.20 4.69
N ALA A 106 -0.62 5.90 4.59
CA ALA A 106 -1.25 5.01 3.61
C ALA A 106 -2.77 5.20 3.55
N GLY A 107 -3.27 5.46 2.34
CA GLY A 107 -4.71 5.62 2.06
C GLY A 107 -5.33 6.94 2.51
N GLN A 108 -4.53 7.98 2.81
CA GLN A 108 -5.05 9.31 3.17
C GLN A 108 -4.94 10.37 2.08
N GLN A 109 -4.32 10.07 0.94
CA GLN A 109 -4.03 11.08 -0.07
C GLN A 109 -4.80 10.83 -1.36
N ASP A 110 -5.25 11.93 -1.98
CA ASP A 110 -6.17 11.87 -3.11
C ASP A 110 -5.46 11.39 -4.37
N THR A 111 -6.08 10.41 -5.03
CA THR A 111 -5.75 9.97 -6.38
C THR A 111 -6.91 10.30 -7.30
N PHE A 112 -6.60 10.97 -8.40
CA PHE A 112 -7.59 11.32 -9.43
C PHE A 112 -7.28 10.54 -10.69
N LEU A 113 -8.27 9.80 -11.19
CA LEU A 113 -8.14 8.94 -12.35
C LEU A 113 -8.84 9.57 -13.56
N TRP A 114 -8.34 9.24 -14.75
CA TRP A 114 -8.95 9.65 -16.03
C TRP A 114 -9.06 11.17 -16.24
N ILE A 115 -8.00 11.89 -15.89
CA ILE A 115 -7.92 13.35 -16.09
C ILE A 115 -7.46 13.64 -17.52
N ILE A 116 -8.19 14.50 -18.23
CA ILE A 116 -7.97 14.82 -19.64
C ILE A 116 -7.77 16.34 -19.78
N GLY A 117 -6.72 16.73 -20.50
CA GLY A 117 -6.43 18.13 -20.80
C GLY A 117 -5.58 18.82 -19.74
N ALA A 118 -4.73 19.74 -20.19
CA ALA A 118 -3.74 20.39 -19.34
C ALA A 118 -4.37 21.22 -18.20
N ASP A 119 -5.52 21.86 -18.44
CA ASP A 119 -6.23 22.65 -17.42
C ASP A 119 -6.75 21.76 -16.29
N ALA A 120 -7.35 20.62 -16.62
CA ALA A 120 -7.81 19.65 -15.64
C ALA A 120 -6.62 19.05 -14.87
N VAL A 121 -5.48 18.79 -15.52
CA VAL A 121 -4.26 18.33 -14.83
C VAL A 121 -3.80 19.37 -13.79
N LEU A 122 -3.76 20.65 -14.14
CA LEU A 122 -3.39 21.74 -13.21
C LEU A 122 -4.37 21.83 -12.03
N GLU A 123 -5.68 21.72 -12.30
CA GLU A 123 -6.71 21.69 -11.26
C GLU A 123 -6.48 20.55 -10.27
N HIS A 124 -6.27 19.32 -10.77
CA HIS A 124 -6.12 18.15 -9.92
C HIS A 124 -4.77 18.11 -9.18
N ILE A 125 -3.73 18.73 -9.72
CA ILE A 125 -2.48 18.98 -8.99
C ILE A 125 -2.74 19.84 -7.74
N ARG A 126 -3.53 20.91 -7.86
CA ARG A 126 -3.90 21.74 -6.70
C ARG A 126 -4.74 20.96 -5.69
N LYS A 127 -5.65 20.10 -6.15
CA LYS A 127 -6.41 19.20 -5.26
C LYS A 127 -5.49 18.24 -4.51
N CYS A 128 -4.49 17.64 -5.17
CA CYS A 128 -3.48 16.82 -4.48
C CYS A 128 -2.67 17.62 -3.45
N TRP A 129 -2.34 18.88 -3.73
CA TRP A 129 -1.69 19.74 -2.72
C TRP A 129 -2.62 20.09 -1.55
N ALA A 130 -3.90 20.35 -1.83
CA ALA A 130 -4.92 20.60 -0.83
C ALA A 130 -5.19 19.37 0.05
N SER A 131 -5.02 18.15 -0.47
CA SER A 131 -5.24 16.91 0.28
C SER A 131 -4.30 16.74 1.49
N LEU A 132 -3.17 17.48 1.54
CA LEU A 132 -2.36 17.58 2.75
C LEU A 132 -3.14 18.16 3.93
N PHE A 133 -4.17 18.96 3.70
CA PHE A 133 -4.92 19.69 4.72
C PHE A 133 -6.34 19.16 4.90
N THR A 134 -6.57 17.86 4.65
CA THR A 134 -7.80 17.22 5.13
C THR A 134 -7.84 17.25 6.66
N THR A 135 -9.05 17.20 7.23
CA THR A 135 -9.25 17.20 8.69
C THR A 135 -8.44 16.09 9.35
N ARG A 136 -8.48 14.88 8.77
CA ARG A 136 -7.71 13.73 9.24
C ARG A 136 -6.20 13.95 9.17
N ALA A 137 -5.69 14.54 8.09
CA ALA A 137 -4.26 14.79 7.93
C ALA A 137 -3.77 15.88 8.89
N ILE A 138 -4.57 16.92 9.14
CA ILE A 138 -4.27 17.97 10.12
C ILE A 138 -4.22 17.38 11.53
N ALA A 139 -5.29 16.68 11.95
CA ALA A 139 -5.38 16.06 13.27
C ALA A 139 -4.21 15.11 13.52
N TYR A 140 -3.90 14.24 12.55
CA TYR A 140 -2.78 13.31 12.64
C TYR A 140 -1.44 14.02 12.90
N ARG A 141 -1.16 15.11 12.16
CA ARG A 141 0.08 15.86 12.35
C ARG A 141 0.13 16.58 13.68
N ASN A 142 -1.00 17.13 14.14
CA ASN A 142 -1.09 17.75 15.46
C ASN A 142 -0.82 16.72 16.58
N ASP A 143 -1.46 15.56 16.54
CA ASP A 143 -1.28 14.48 17.52
C ASP A 143 0.18 14.00 17.59
N ARG A 144 0.83 13.90 16.42
CA ARG A 144 2.23 13.48 16.30
C ARG A 144 3.24 14.62 16.44
N HIS A 145 2.78 15.84 16.72
CA HIS A 145 3.62 17.03 16.85
C HIS A 145 4.53 17.26 15.62
N ILE A 146 4.02 16.94 14.42
CA ILE A 146 4.71 17.13 13.15
C ILE A 146 4.40 18.54 12.64
N PRO A 147 5.40 19.41 12.45
CA PRO A 147 5.17 20.74 11.91
C PRO A 147 4.59 20.67 10.50
N HIS A 148 3.49 21.39 10.26
CA HIS A 148 2.81 21.39 8.95
C HIS A 148 3.72 21.89 7.83
N GLU A 149 4.65 22.82 8.11
CA GLU A 149 5.56 23.36 7.08
C GLU A 149 6.65 22.37 6.62
N GLN A 150 6.85 21.27 7.35
CA GLN A 150 7.88 20.26 7.02
C GLN A 150 7.36 19.18 6.07
N VAL A 151 6.04 19.07 5.90
CA VAL A 151 5.44 18.08 5.00
C VAL A 151 5.25 18.69 3.63
N LEU A 152 5.95 18.13 2.63
CA LEU A 152 5.88 18.58 1.26
C LEU A 152 5.20 17.52 0.39
N MET A 153 4.57 17.95 -0.69
CA MET A 153 3.88 17.08 -1.64
C MET A 153 4.56 17.14 -3.01
N SER A 154 4.99 15.98 -3.49
CA SER A 154 5.23 15.71 -4.91
C SER A 154 3.91 15.24 -5.54
N VAL A 155 3.75 15.43 -6.86
CA VAL A 155 2.58 14.93 -7.58
C VAL A 155 3.02 14.17 -8.82
N ALA A 156 2.66 12.89 -8.92
CA ALA A 156 2.91 12.08 -10.09
C ALA A 156 1.75 12.21 -11.09
N VAL A 157 2.07 12.50 -12.35
CA VAL A 157 1.13 12.51 -13.47
C VAL A 157 1.51 11.39 -14.42
N GLN A 158 0.68 10.36 -14.50
CA GLN A 158 1.01 9.10 -15.16
C GLN A 158 -0.07 8.72 -16.17
N LYS A 159 0.33 8.23 -17.35
CA LYS A 159 -0.58 7.70 -18.38
C LYS A 159 -1.53 6.65 -17.77
N MET A 160 -2.84 6.78 -18.03
CA MET A 160 -3.81 5.75 -17.67
C MET A 160 -3.54 4.44 -18.43
N VAL A 161 -3.81 3.34 -17.74
CA VAL A 161 -3.81 1.99 -18.31
C VAL A 161 -5.27 1.61 -18.59
N ASN A 162 -5.53 1.02 -19.77
CA ASN A 162 -6.83 0.46 -20.10
C ASN A 162 -7.01 -0.87 -19.36
N ALA A 163 -7.29 -0.81 -18.06
CA ALA A 163 -7.22 -1.97 -17.18
C ALA A 163 -8.40 -2.94 -17.42
N LYS A 164 -8.11 -4.16 -17.87
CA LYS A 164 -9.04 -5.30 -17.83
C LYS A 164 -9.28 -5.74 -16.38
N ALA A 165 -8.20 -5.81 -15.61
CA ALA A 165 -8.18 -6.17 -14.20
C ALA A 165 -6.99 -5.48 -13.54
N ALA A 166 -7.11 -5.19 -12.26
CA ALA A 166 -6.06 -4.53 -11.49
C ALA A 166 -6.16 -4.90 -10.01
N GLY A 167 -5.11 -4.60 -9.27
CA GLY A 167 -5.11 -4.80 -7.83
C GLY A 167 -3.72 -4.66 -7.23
N VAL A 168 -3.48 -5.41 -6.16
CA VAL A 168 -2.27 -5.31 -5.35
C VAL A 168 -1.54 -6.64 -5.31
N ALA A 169 -0.21 -6.60 -5.18
CA ALA A 169 0.63 -7.76 -5.00
C ALA A 169 1.62 -7.49 -3.86
N MET A 170 1.60 -8.34 -2.84
CA MET A 170 2.53 -8.30 -1.73
C MET A 170 3.56 -9.41 -1.90
N THR A 171 4.85 -9.07 -1.83
CA THR A 171 5.93 -10.05 -1.93
C THR A 171 6.22 -10.75 -0.60
N LEU A 172 5.20 -10.91 0.24
CA LEU A 172 5.15 -11.85 1.34
C LEU A 172 3.68 -12.15 1.60
N ASN A 173 3.40 -13.19 2.37
CA ASN A 173 2.05 -13.42 2.83
C ASN A 173 1.72 -12.46 4.00
N PRO A 174 0.77 -11.51 3.84
CA PRO A 174 0.46 -10.53 4.88
C PRO A 174 -0.22 -11.13 6.11
N GLN A 175 -0.74 -12.36 6.03
CA GLN A 175 -1.41 -13.01 7.16
C GLN A 175 -0.41 -13.60 8.17
N ASN A 176 0.76 -14.04 7.70
CA ASN A 176 1.72 -14.78 8.54
C ASN A 176 3.19 -14.38 8.34
N GLY A 177 3.48 -13.43 7.45
CA GLY A 177 4.84 -12.95 7.17
C GLY A 177 5.69 -13.90 6.32
N ASP A 178 5.12 -14.95 5.72
CA ASP A 178 5.87 -15.91 4.90
C ASP A 178 6.43 -15.25 3.64
N ARG A 179 7.74 -14.99 3.65
CA ARG A 179 8.49 -14.37 2.55
C ARG A 179 8.72 -15.29 1.36
N SER A 180 8.38 -16.58 1.45
CA SER A 180 8.44 -17.51 0.32
C SER A 180 7.25 -17.37 -0.64
N LYS A 181 6.24 -16.55 -0.29
CA LYS A 181 5.00 -16.39 -1.07
C LYS A 181 4.85 -14.99 -1.64
N ILE A 182 4.14 -14.90 -2.76
CA ILE A 182 3.54 -13.66 -3.25
C ILE A 182 2.03 -13.82 -3.12
N VAL A 183 1.36 -12.84 -2.53
CA VAL A 183 -0.09 -12.78 -2.46
C VAL A 183 -0.57 -11.70 -3.41
N ILE A 184 -1.48 -12.07 -4.32
CA ILE A 184 -2.05 -11.19 -5.34
C ILE A 184 -3.53 -11.08 -5.08
N GLU A 185 -4.01 -9.84 -4.99
CA GLU A 185 -5.43 -9.53 -4.90
C GLU A 185 -5.86 -8.78 -6.16
N ALA A 186 -6.98 -9.17 -6.75
CA ALA A 186 -7.40 -8.68 -8.05
C ALA A 186 -8.92 -8.45 -8.12
N ASN A 187 -9.30 -7.38 -8.82
CA ASN A 187 -10.68 -7.14 -9.25
C ASN A 187 -10.73 -6.78 -10.74
N TRP A 188 -11.92 -6.87 -11.34
CA TRP A 188 -12.17 -6.37 -12.68
C TRP A 188 -12.04 -4.84 -12.75
N GLY A 189 -11.57 -4.31 -13.88
CA GLY A 189 -11.45 -2.87 -14.12
C GLY A 189 -10.27 -2.22 -13.39
N LEU A 190 -10.43 -0.96 -12.99
CA LEU A 190 -9.42 -0.16 -12.31
C LEU A 190 -9.21 -0.61 -10.85
N GLY A 191 -7.97 -0.51 -10.38
CA GLY A 191 -7.53 -1.12 -9.11
C GLY A 191 -7.99 -0.40 -7.84
N GLU A 192 -8.54 0.81 -7.96
CA GLU A 192 -8.96 1.64 -6.82
C GLU A 192 -9.96 0.93 -5.90
N THR A 193 -10.83 0.06 -6.44
CA THR A 193 -11.76 -0.72 -5.61
C THR A 193 -11.04 -1.67 -4.65
N VAL A 194 -9.89 -2.21 -5.07
CA VAL A 194 -9.07 -3.13 -4.25
C VAL A 194 -8.30 -2.33 -3.21
N VAL A 195 -7.66 -1.23 -3.62
CA VAL A 195 -6.86 -0.37 -2.73
C VAL A 195 -7.72 0.27 -1.63
N SER A 196 -8.92 0.71 -1.96
CA SER A 196 -9.89 1.28 -1.01
C SER A 196 -10.61 0.25 -0.13
N GLY A 197 -10.52 -1.05 -0.48
CA GLY A 197 -11.24 -2.11 0.22
C GLY A 197 -12.76 -2.09 0.05
N THR A 198 -13.27 -1.44 -1.01
CA THR A 198 -14.72 -1.33 -1.30
C THR A 198 -15.32 -2.61 -1.86
N VAL A 199 -14.48 -3.54 -2.32
CA VAL A 199 -14.88 -4.85 -2.84
C VAL A 199 -14.10 -5.96 -2.17
N THR A 200 -14.64 -7.18 -2.20
CA THR A 200 -13.89 -8.40 -1.87
C THR A 200 -13.20 -8.91 -3.14
N PRO A 201 -11.87 -8.78 -3.28
CA PRO A 201 -11.15 -9.19 -4.50
C PRO A 201 -10.98 -10.70 -4.59
N ASP A 202 -10.62 -11.20 -5.76
CA ASP A 202 -10.01 -12.52 -5.89
C ASP A 202 -8.65 -12.53 -5.17
N ASN A 203 -8.30 -13.66 -4.56
CA ASN A 203 -7.03 -13.82 -3.85
C ASN A 203 -6.26 -15.04 -4.38
N PHE A 204 -5.04 -14.80 -4.83
CA PHE A 204 -4.13 -15.82 -5.35
C PHE A 204 -2.85 -15.85 -4.52
N VAL A 205 -2.37 -17.05 -4.19
CA VAL A 205 -1.09 -17.25 -3.51
C VAL A 205 -0.16 -17.99 -4.46
N VAL A 206 1.03 -17.42 -4.68
CA VAL A 206 2.06 -17.95 -5.57
C VAL A 206 3.31 -18.30 -4.77
N ASP A 207 3.90 -19.46 -5.04
CA ASP A 207 5.21 -19.82 -4.51
C ASP A 207 6.33 -19.10 -5.26
N LYS A 208 7.20 -18.36 -4.57
CA LYS A 208 8.27 -17.56 -5.21
C LYS A 208 9.38 -18.38 -5.82
N VAL A 209 9.59 -19.62 -5.37
CA VAL A 209 10.67 -20.47 -5.85
C VAL A 209 10.20 -21.21 -7.10
N LEU A 210 9.05 -21.88 -7.00
CA LEU A 210 8.49 -22.66 -8.10
C LEU A 210 7.81 -21.78 -9.15
N LEU A 211 7.38 -20.55 -8.79
CA LEU A 211 6.52 -19.70 -9.61
C LEU A 211 5.24 -20.43 -10.04
N GLU A 212 4.57 -21.03 -9.06
CA GLU A 212 3.33 -21.77 -9.25
C GLU A 212 2.23 -21.21 -8.34
N VAL A 213 0.99 -21.19 -8.83
CA VAL A 213 -0.17 -20.79 -8.05
C VAL A 213 -0.55 -21.93 -7.10
N ILE A 214 -0.36 -21.74 -5.80
CA ILE A 214 -0.60 -22.77 -4.77
C ILE A 214 -2.01 -22.71 -4.17
N LYS A 215 -2.66 -21.54 -4.24
CA LYS A 215 -4.02 -21.34 -3.72
C LYS A 215 -4.74 -20.28 -4.53
N ARG A 216 -6.05 -20.49 -4.74
CA ARG A 216 -6.96 -19.53 -5.38
C ARG A 216 -8.23 -19.43 -4.54
N THR A 217 -8.66 -18.21 -4.28
CA THR A 217 -9.96 -17.90 -3.69
C THR A 217 -10.65 -16.94 -4.64
N ILE A 218 -11.68 -17.41 -5.33
CA ILE A 218 -12.45 -16.56 -6.26
C ILE A 218 -13.63 -15.98 -5.49
N SER A 219 -13.68 -14.66 -5.44
CA SER A 219 -14.69 -13.92 -4.69
C SER A 219 -15.82 -13.49 -5.62
N VAL A 220 -17.02 -13.34 -5.06
CA VAL A 220 -18.16 -12.73 -5.78
C VAL A 220 -17.89 -11.23 -5.89
N LYS A 221 -17.38 -10.80 -7.05
CA LYS A 221 -17.06 -9.41 -7.34
C LYS A 221 -18.33 -8.70 -7.80
N THR A 222 -18.90 -7.84 -6.95
CA THR A 222 -20.18 -7.17 -7.21
C THR A 222 -20.05 -5.88 -8.01
N LEU A 223 -18.87 -5.25 -8.00
CA LEU A 223 -18.61 -3.94 -8.58
C LEU A 223 -17.24 -3.88 -9.26
N GLN A 224 -17.13 -3.07 -10.31
CA GLN A 224 -15.87 -2.67 -10.93
C GLN A 224 -15.86 -1.17 -11.20
N LEU A 225 -14.68 -0.56 -11.18
CA LEU A 225 -14.48 0.80 -11.68
C LEU A 225 -14.04 0.74 -13.13
N VAL A 226 -14.79 1.43 -14.00
CA VAL A 226 -14.55 1.45 -15.44
C VAL A 226 -14.60 2.88 -15.95
N VAL A 227 -13.96 3.08 -17.10
CA VAL A 227 -14.01 4.35 -17.81
C VAL A 227 -15.29 4.41 -18.63
N GLU A 228 -16.05 5.50 -18.48
CA GLU A 228 -17.12 5.85 -19.40
C GLU A 228 -16.72 7.06 -20.24
N VAL A 229 -16.48 6.79 -21.53
CA VAL A 229 -16.03 7.81 -22.50
C VAL A 229 -17.02 8.97 -22.59
N ASP A 230 -18.33 8.68 -22.59
CA ASP A 230 -19.39 9.71 -22.69
C ASP A 230 -19.44 10.65 -21.48
N LYS A 231 -19.00 10.18 -20.31
CA LYS A 231 -18.92 10.98 -19.08
C LYS A 231 -17.54 11.56 -18.83
N GLN A 232 -16.58 11.27 -19.71
CA GLN A 232 -15.16 11.64 -19.56
C GLN A 232 -14.63 11.36 -18.16
N GLY A 233 -14.97 10.20 -17.60
CA GLY A 233 -14.66 9.91 -16.20
C GLY A 233 -14.74 8.44 -15.82
N VAL A 234 -14.33 8.17 -14.60
CA VAL A 234 -14.42 6.85 -13.99
C VAL A 234 -15.79 6.71 -13.31
N VAL A 235 -16.44 5.58 -13.52
CA VAL A 235 -17.71 5.25 -12.87
C VAL A 235 -17.66 3.87 -12.24
N GLU A 236 -18.45 3.73 -11.18
CA GLU A 236 -18.77 2.44 -10.60
C GLU A 236 -19.82 1.72 -11.46
N ARG A 237 -19.52 0.49 -11.86
CA ARG A 237 -20.43 -0.37 -12.63
C ARG A 237 -20.66 -1.68 -11.89
N PRO A 238 -21.93 -2.07 -11.64
CA PRO A 238 -22.25 -3.40 -11.14
C PRO A 238 -21.76 -4.46 -12.12
N ILE A 239 -21.10 -5.49 -11.60
CA ILE A 239 -20.82 -6.70 -12.37
C ILE A 239 -22.06 -7.58 -12.27
N SER A 240 -22.57 -8.12 -13.37
CA SER A 240 -23.81 -8.90 -13.36
C SER A 240 -23.60 -10.34 -13.84
N GLY A 241 -24.44 -11.25 -13.35
CA GLY A 241 -24.50 -12.63 -13.82
C GLY A 241 -23.23 -13.44 -13.49
N GLU A 242 -22.88 -14.36 -14.38
CA GLU A 242 -21.78 -15.32 -14.16
C GLU A 242 -20.41 -14.64 -13.99
N GLN A 243 -20.20 -13.46 -14.56
CA GLN A 243 -18.93 -12.72 -14.48
C GLN A 243 -18.50 -12.43 -13.04
N GLN A 244 -19.45 -12.27 -12.10
CA GLN A 244 -19.13 -12.01 -10.69
C GLN A 244 -18.32 -13.14 -10.06
N MET A 245 -18.56 -14.38 -10.50
CA MET A 245 -17.96 -15.60 -9.97
C MET A 245 -16.78 -16.11 -10.81
N GLN A 246 -16.46 -15.43 -11.92
CA GLN A 246 -15.31 -15.77 -12.75
C GLN A 246 -14.03 -15.15 -12.17
N PRO A 247 -12.87 -15.82 -12.33
CA PRO A 247 -11.59 -15.25 -11.94
C PRO A 247 -11.27 -14.01 -12.81
N SER A 248 -10.88 -12.92 -12.16
CA SER A 248 -10.45 -11.68 -12.82
C SER A 248 -9.14 -11.82 -13.60
N LEU A 249 -8.33 -12.84 -13.24
CA LEU A 249 -7.07 -13.17 -13.87
C LEU A 249 -7.05 -14.63 -14.34
N THR A 250 -6.39 -14.86 -15.47
CA THR A 250 -5.93 -16.19 -15.89
C THR A 250 -4.66 -16.59 -15.11
N ASP A 251 -4.34 -17.88 -15.10
CA ASP A 251 -3.12 -18.37 -14.43
C ASP A 251 -1.84 -17.72 -14.99
N ASP A 252 -1.78 -17.54 -16.31
CA ASP A 252 -0.65 -16.87 -16.96
C ASP A 252 -0.51 -15.40 -16.53
N GLU A 253 -1.64 -14.69 -16.36
CA GLU A 253 -1.67 -13.32 -15.85
C GLU A 253 -1.24 -13.28 -14.36
N VAL A 254 -1.70 -14.21 -13.52
CA VAL A 254 -1.27 -14.34 -12.12
C VAL A 254 0.25 -14.52 -12.05
N LEU A 255 0.81 -15.42 -12.87
CA LEU A 255 2.25 -15.65 -12.90
C LEU A 255 3.03 -14.47 -13.49
N ALA A 256 2.45 -13.74 -14.45
CA ALA A 256 3.06 -12.52 -14.98
C ALA A 256 3.14 -11.41 -13.91
N VAL A 257 2.07 -11.20 -13.15
CA VAL A 257 2.06 -10.28 -12.00
C VAL A 257 3.09 -10.72 -10.96
N ALA A 258 3.13 -12.00 -10.61
CA ALA A 258 4.11 -12.53 -9.65
C ALA A 258 5.56 -12.31 -10.11
N ARG A 259 5.86 -12.44 -11.40
CA ARG A 259 7.19 -12.16 -11.97
C ARG A 259 7.57 -10.69 -11.82
N VAL A 260 6.65 -9.76 -12.15
CA VAL A 260 6.85 -8.32 -11.96
C VAL A 260 7.06 -7.97 -10.48
N ALA A 261 6.28 -8.58 -9.59
CA ALA A 261 6.39 -8.37 -8.15
C ALA A 261 7.74 -8.84 -7.61
N LYS A 262 8.17 -10.05 -7.99
CA LYS A 262 9.49 -10.60 -7.65
C LYS A 262 10.63 -9.72 -8.16
N GLN A 263 10.52 -9.18 -9.37
CA GLN A 263 11.51 -8.27 -9.95
C GLN A 263 11.61 -6.95 -9.16
N ALA A 264 10.48 -6.41 -8.69
CA ALA A 264 10.46 -5.22 -7.85
C ALA A 264 11.15 -5.50 -6.49
N GLU A 265 10.80 -6.59 -5.82
CA GLU A 265 11.48 -7.00 -4.57
C GLU A 265 12.98 -7.21 -4.77
N GLN A 266 13.41 -7.85 -5.85
CA GLN A 266 14.83 -8.01 -6.17
C GLN A 266 15.54 -6.66 -6.39
N HIS A 267 14.86 -5.70 -7.02
CA HIS A 267 15.40 -4.38 -7.28
C HIS A 267 15.57 -3.55 -6.00
N TYR A 268 14.58 -3.59 -5.10
CA TYR A 268 14.57 -2.80 -3.86
C TYR A 268 15.23 -3.51 -2.67
N GLY A 269 15.41 -4.84 -2.74
CA GLY A 269 16.07 -5.64 -1.69
C GLY A 269 15.20 -5.91 -0.46
N THR A 270 13.95 -5.47 -0.44
CA THR A 270 13.01 -5.66 0.67
C THR A 270 11.64 -6.09 0.13
N PRO A 271 10.80 -6.75 0.95
CA PRO A 271 9.45 -7.07 0.55
C PRO A 271 8.68 -5.81 0.13
N GLN A 272 7.89 -5.94 -0.93
CA GLN A 272 7.16 -4.84 -1.55
C GLN A 272 5.66 -5.07 -1.48
N ASP A 273 4.93 -3.97 -1.42
CA ASP A 273 3.51 -3.83 -1.71
C ASP A 273 3.38 -3.05 -3.04
N ILE A 274 2.73 -3.67 -4.02
CA ILE A 274 2.81 -3.27 -5.43
C ILE A 274 1.40 -3.15 -6.00
N GLU A 275 1.08 -1.98 -6.55
CA GLU A 275 -0.11 -1.81 -7.38
C GLU A 275 0.21 -2.15 -8.83
N TRP A 276 -0.68 -2.91 -9.47
CA TRP A 276 -0.51 -3.37 -10.85
C TRP A 276 -1.83 -3.34 -11.62
N ALA A 277 -1.74 -3.33 -12.94
CA ALA A 277 -2.87 -3.49 -13.84
C ALA A 277 -2.53 -4.41 -15.02
N ILE A 278 -3.54 -5.13 -15.51
CA ILE A 278 -3.53 -5.82 -16.79
C ILE A 278 -4.07 -4.88 -17.86
N ASP A 279 -3.19 -4.40 -18.74
CA ASP A 279 -3.51 -3.57 -19.89
C ASP A 279 -4.23 -4.39 -20.97
N ALA A 280 -5.49 -4.07 -21.24
CA ALA A 280 -6.31 -4.74 -22.23
C ALA A 280 -5.80 -4.54 -23.68
N ASP A 281 -5.02 -3.47 -23.92
CA ASP A 281 -4.52 -3.13 -25.25
C ASP A 281 -3.24 -3.91 -25.61
N LEU A 282 -2.62 -4.59 -24.65
CA LEU A 282 -1.34 -5.27 -24.80
C LEU A 282 -1.50 -6.81 -24.83
N PRO A 283 -0.60 -7.53 -25.52
CA PRO A 283 -0.63 -8.98 -25.51
C PRO A 283 -0.27 -9.54 -24.12
N PRO A 284 -0.76 -10.74 -23.74
CA PRO A 284 -0.51 -11.35 -22.43
C PRO A 284 0.95 -11.40 -21.96
N SER A 285 1.89 -11.51 -22.90
CA SER A 285 3.33 -11.48 -22.60
C SER A 285 3.86 -10.14 -22.06
N LYS A 286 3.12 -9.04 -22.21
CA LYS A 286 3.57 -7.66 -21.91
C LYS A 286 2.49 -6.79 -21.25
N ASN A 287 1.34 -7.36 -20.93
CA ASN A 287 0.18 -6.59 -20.47
C ASN A 287 0.20 -6.23 -18.98
N VAL A 288 1.19 -6.70 -18.20
CA VAL A 288 1.31 -6.28 -16.80
C VAL A 288 2.02 -4.93 -16.71
N ALA A 289 1.32 -3.92 -16.21
CA ALA A 289 1.86 -2.63 -15.85
C ALA A 289 2.05 -2.53 -14.33
N LEU A 290 3.26 -2.15 -13.89
CA LEU A 290 3.53 -1.77 -12.50
C LEU A 290 3.15 -0.29 -12.33
N LEU A 291 2.19 -0.01 -11.45
CA LEU A 291 1.65 1.32 -11.22
C LEU A 291 2.32 2.01 -10.03
N GLN A 292 2.58 1.26 -8.96
CA GLN A 292 3.23 1.74 -7.74
C GLN A 292 4.00 0.59 -7.08
N SER A 293 5.07 0.90 -6.36
CA SER A 293 5.79 -0.04 -5.50
C SER A 293 6.25 0.69 -4.26
N ARG A 294 5.96 0.14 -3.10
CA ARG A 294 6.43 0.66 -1.81
C ARG A 294 6.91 -0.50 -0.92
N PRO A 295 7.80 -0.25 0.05
CA PRO A 295 8.18 -1.27 1.02
C PRO A 295 6.97 -1.76 1.82
N GLU A 296 6.91 -3.06 2.07
CA GLU A 296 5.96 -3.63 3.04
C GLU A 296 6.45 -3.29 4.47
N THR A 297 5.57 -2.69 5.28
CA THR A 297 5.95 -2.12 6.60
C THR A 297 5.45 -2.93 7.80
N VAL A 298 4.42 -3.77 7.66
CA VAL A 298 3.80 -4.49 8.80
C VAL A 298 4.68 -5.63 9.30
N TRP A 299 5.25 -6.43 8.40
CA TRP A 299 6.11 -7.56 8.76
C TRP A 299 7.59 -7.22 8.74
N SER A 300 8.00 -6.14 8.08
CA SER A 300 9.39 -5.64 8.18
C SER A 300 9.71 -5.08 9.57
N GLN A 301 8.71 -4.58 10.32
CA GLN A 301 8.85 -4.10 11.70
C GLN A 301 8.89 -5.22 12.75
N LYS A 302 8.33 -6.39 12.45
CA LYS A 302 8.44 -7.57 13.31
C LYS A 302 9.80 -8.21 13.05
N ALA A 303 10.73 -8.07 14.01
CA ALA A 303 12.08 -8.62 13.92
C ALA A 303 12.05 -10.04 13.31
N ALA A 304 12.83 -10.25 12.26
CA ALA A 304 12.94 -11.57 11.64
C ALA A 304 13.32 -12.59 12.74
N PRO A 305 12.66 -13.76 12.82
CA PRO A 305 13.13 -14.81 13.70
C PRO A 305 14.59 -15.08 13.34
N GLN A 306 15.49 -14.90 14.30
CA GLN A 306 16.90 -15.19 14.09
C GLN A 306 17.02 -16.61 13.55
N PRO A 307 17.76 -16.86 12.46
CA PRO A 307 18.06 -18.22 12.07
C PRO A 307 18.69 -18.91 13.28
N ALA A 308 18.10 -20.05 13.70
CA ALA A 308 18.61 -20.81 14.83
C ALA A 308 20.13 -20.97 14.67
N ASN A 309 20.87 -20.57 15.70
CA ASN A 309 22.33 -20.61 15.72
C ASN A 309 22.81 -21.95 15.12
N LYS A 310 23.82 -21.92 14.23
CA LYS A 310 24.41 -23.14 13.65
C LYS A 310 24.85 -24.15 14.73
N ALA A 311 25.15 -23.67 15.94
CA ALA A 311 25.41 -24.50 17.11
C ALA A 311 24.23 -25.42 17.49
N THR A 312 22.98 -24.95 17.37
CA THR A 312 21.78 -25.71 17.71
C THR A 312 21.53 -26.86 16.72
N TYR A 313 21.88 -26.67 15.44
CA TYR A 313 21.82 -27.74 14.43
C TYR A 313 22.89 -28.83 14.64
N GLN A 314 24.11 -28.45 15.03
CA GLN A 314 25.16 -29.43 15.36
C GLN A 314 24.82 -30.25 16.59
N VAL A 315 24.24 -29.64 17.63
CA VAL A 315 23.81 -30.34 18.85
C VAL A 315 22.64 -31.29 18.55
N GLY A 316 21.68 -30.88 17.72
CA GLY A 316 20.55 -31.73 17.31
C GLY A 316 20.98 -32.96 16.50
N ILE A 317 21.91 -32.80 15.56
CA ILE A 317 22.44 -33.93 14.76
C ILE A 317 23.29 -34.86 15.64
N GLN A 318 24.13 -34.33 16.55
CA GLN A 318 24.90 -35.18 17.46
C GLN A 318 24.04 -35.93 18.48
N SER A 319 22.97 -35.30 18.98
CA SER A 319 22.00 -35.94 19.88
C SER A 319 21.26 -37.10 19.20
N MET A 320 20.83 -36.91 17.94
CA MET A 320 20.22 -37.99 17.16
C MET A 320 21.21 -39.11 16.84
N LEU A 321 22.45 -38.77 16.48
CA LEU A 321 23.50 -39.76 16.20
C LEU A 321 23.82 -40.59 17.46
N HIS A 322 23.93 -39.94 18.63
CA HIS A 322 24.22 -40.62 19.90
C HIS A 322 23.07 -41.54 20.33
N THR A 323 21.83 -41.14 20.07
CA THR A 323 20.63 -41.95 20.36
C THR A 323 20.55 -43.19 19.46
N LEU A 324 20.97 -43.06 18.19
CA LEU A 324 21.05 -44.17 17.24
C LEU A 324 22.23 -45.13 17.52
N LEU A 325 23.35 -44.60 18.03
CA LEU A 325 24.57 -45.37 18.29
C LEU A 325 24.58 -46.06 19.67
N ASN A 326 23.75 -45.61 20.61
CA ASN A 326 23.55 -46.26 21.91
C ASN A 326 22.05 -46.53 22.16
N PRO A 327 21.46 -47.54 21.50
CA PRO A 327 20.14 -48.01 21.85
C PRO A 327 20.23 -48.66 23.24
N LEU A 328 19.57 -48.06 24.24
CA LEU A 328 19.49 -48.64 25.58
C LEU A 328 18.86 -50.03 25.51
N HIS A 329 19.63 -51.03 25.96
CA HIS A 329 19.14 -52.37 26.25
C HIS A 329 18.08 -52.33 27.35
N SER A 330 17.01 -53.11 27.13
CA SER A 330 15.94 -53.40 28.06
C SER A 330 16.37 -54.30 29.21
N LYS A 331 15.73 -54.10 30.38
CA LYS A 331 15.42 -55.04 31.48
C LYS A 331 14.62 -54.19 32.50
N GLY A 332 13.39 -54.46 32.93
CA GLY A 332 12.67 -55.70 33.20
C GLY A 332 12.26 -55.65 34.68
N GLY A 333 10.96 -55.71 35.03
CA GLY A 333 10.52 -55.76 36.43
C GLY A 333 9.04 -55.44 36.68
N GLU A 334 8.31 -56.43 37.20
CA GLU A 334 6.86 -56.57 37.35
C GLU A 334 6.12 -55.78 38.49
N THR A 335 4.83 -55.53 38.23
CA THR A 335 3.62 -55.70 39.11
C THR A 335 3.21 -54.76 40.28
N ARG A 336 1.95 -54.29 40.13
CA ARG A 336 0.76 -54.25 41.05
C ARG A 336 0.66 -53.30 42.27
N SER A 337 -0.43 -52.50 42.21
CA SER A 337 -1.56 -52.38 43.17
C SER A 337 -1.79 -51.05 43.93
N LYS A 338 -3.08 -50.75 44.05
CA LYS A 338 -3.80 -49.62 44.67
C LYS A 338 -3.40 -49.28 46.11
N VAL A 339 -3.65 -48.02 46.52
CA VAL A 339 -4.52 -47.59 47.65
C VAL A 339 -4.34 -46.07 47.89
N ALA A 340 -5.43 -45.35 48.13
CA ALA A 340 -5.51 -44.01 48.76
C ALA A 340 -6.19 -44.18 50.14
N PRO A 341 -6.43 -43.15 50.99
CA PRO A 341 -5.85 -41.80 51.17
C PRO A 341 -5.43 -41.56 52.64
N GLN A 342 -4.90 -40.39 53.01
CA GLN A 342 -5.24 -39.74 54.30
C GLN A 342 -4.73 -38.29 54.44
N GLN A 343 -5.62 -37.47 55.00
CA GLN A 343 -5.44 -36.09 55.46
C GLN A 343 -4.50 -36.04 56.68
N ILE A 344 -3.69 -34.98 56.80
CA ILE A 344 -3.37 -34.35 58.09
C ILE A 344 -3.34 -32.82 57.89
N SER A 345 -4.22 -32.17 58.66
CA SER A 345 -4.29 -30.73 58.94
C SER A 345 -3.27 -30.38 60.03
N THR A 346 -2.62 -29.20 59.97
CA THR A 346 -2.42 -28.30 61.12
C THR A 346 -1.70 -26.99 60.76
N THR A 347 -2.40 -25.86 60.98
CA THR A 347 -2.01 -24.76 61.89
C THR A 347 -1.02 -23.66 61.46
N LEU A 348 -1.61 -22.47 61.21
CA LEU A 348 -1.34 -21.10 61.75
C LEU A 348 0.09 -20.51 61.81
N ASN A 349 0.28 -19.34 61.16
CA ASN A 349 0.38 -17.97 61.75
C ASN A 349 0.82 -16.99 60.64
N ILE A 350 0.01 -16.00 60.21
CA ILE A 350 -0.25 -14.64 60.73
C ILE A 350 0.99 -13.71 60.81
N GLN A 351 0.77 -12.49 60.27
CA GLN A 351 1.48 -11.20 60.39
C GLN A 351 2.40 -10.81 59.23
N GLU A 352 2.42 -9.57 58.74
CA GLU A 352 1.53 -8.39 58.68
C GLU A 352 2.39 -7.26 58.07
N GLN A 353 1.78 -6.42 57.20
CA GLN A 353 2.10 -4.98 56.94
C GLN A 353 3.50 -4.60 56.39
N ALA A 354 3.73 -3.52 55.63
CA ALA A 354 2.99 -2.30 55.26
C ALA A 354 3.53 -1.80 53.89
N GLU A 355 2.68 -1.38 52.95
CA GLU A 355 2.46 0.02 52.50
C GLU A 355 3.73 0.86 52.20
N HIS A 356 3.96 1.17 50.92
CA HIS A 356 3.51 2.45 50.35
C HIS A 356 3.35 2.39 48.83
#